data_AF-A0A5C9CCX8-F1
#
_entry.id   AF-A0A5C9CCX8-F1
#
_cell.length_a   1.000
_cell.length_b   1.000
_cell.length_c   1.000
_cell.angle_alpha   90.00
_cell.angle_beta   90.00
_cell.angle_gamma   90.00
#
_symmetry.space_group_name_H-M   'P 1'
#
loop_
_entity.id
_entity.type
_entity.pdbx_description
1 polymer ?
#
loop_
_entity_poly.entity_id
_entity_poly.type
_entity_poly.pdbx_seq_one_letter_code
_entity_poly.pdbx_strand_id
1 'polypeptide(L)'
;MQVAKWGNSLAVRLPVALVQELGIADGDELVLQPAPRKANQPASVSITRQPSKLEQLQALRKFRSPWPADFSFDRDEANAR
;
A
#
# COMPACT_ATOMS: atom_id res chain seq x y z
N MET A 1 6.76 -24.72 8.07
CA MET A 1 7.36 -23.71 7.17
C MET A 1 8.83 -23.57 7.49
N GLN A 2 9.66 -23.27 6.51
CA GLN A 2 11.08 -22.98 6.71
C GLN A 2 11.41 -21.71 5.93
N VAL A 3 12.40 -20.97 6.42
CA VAL A 3 12.93 -19.80 5.75
C VAL A 3 13.81 -20.26 4.58
N ALA A 4 13.64 -19.65 3.42
CA ALA A 4 14.46 -19.89 2.23
C ALA A 4 15.24 -18.64 1.84
N LYS A 5 16.34 -18.79 1.10
CA LYS A 5 17.02 -17.66 0.48
C LYS A 5 16.34 -17.30 -0.84
N TRP A 6 16.13 -16.01 -1.06
CA TRP A 6 15.70 -15.44 -2.33
C TRP A 6 16.61 -14.26 -2.65
N GLY A 7 17.55 -14.46 -3.59
CA GLY A 7 18.63 -13.51 -3.83
C GLY A 7 19.46 -13.24 -2.57
N ASN A 8 19.61 -11.97 -2.22
CA ASN A 8 20.31 -11.51 -1.01
C ASN A 8 19.40 -11.43 0.23
N SER A 9 18.15 -11.90 0.14
CA SER A 9 17.13 -11.79 1.18
C SER A 9 16.61 -13.15 1.62
N LEU A 10 15.87 -13.15 2.73
CA LEU A 10 15.17 -14.32 3.26
C LEU A 10 13.69 -14.24 2.92
N ALA A 11 13.09 -15.39 2.60
CA ALA A 11 11.70 -15.52 2.24
C ALA A 11 11.02 -16.60 3.09
N VAL A 12 9.74 -16.39 3.37
CA VAL A 12 8.85 -17.37 4.00
C VAL A 12 7.65 -17.61 3.10
N ARG A 13 7.10 -18.82 3.14
CA ARG A 13 5.86 -19.12 2.43
C ARG A 13 4.68 -18.58 3.25
N LEU A 14 3.78 -17.84 2.60
CA LEU A 14 2.51 -17.45 3.23
C LEU A 14 1.45 -18.54 2.98
N PRO A 15 0.67 -18.96 4.00
CA PRO A 15 -0.46 -19.85 3.78
C PRO A 15 -1.50 -19.21 2.86
N VAL A 16 -2.20 -20.03 2.08
CA VAL A 16 -3.30 -19.57 1.19
C VAL A 16 -4.35 -18.78 1.96
N ALA A 17 -4.73 -19.23 3.16
CA ALA A 17 -5.71 -18.53 3.99
C ALA A 17 -5.29 -17.09 4.32
N LEU A 18 -4.00 -16.87 4.62
CA LEU A 18 -3.48 -15.54 4.93
C LEU A 18 -3.39 -14.66 3.69
N VAL A 19 -3.01 -15.25 2.54
CA VAL A 19 -3.00 -14.53 1.25
C VAL A 19 -4.40 -14.03 0.90
N GLN A 20 -5.43 -14.86 1.12
CA GLN A 20 -6.83 -14.50 0.90
C GLN A 20 -7.32 -13.44 1.89
N GLU A 21 -7.02 -13.59 3.17
CA GLU A 21 -7.43 -12.64 4.22
C GLU A 21 -6.83 -11.25 4.01
N LEU A 22 -5.55 -11.20 3.63
CA LEU A 22 -4.85 -9.93 3.35
C LEU A 22 -5.14 -9.39 1.94
N GLY A 23 -5.84 -10.15 1.09
CA GLY A 23 -6.16 -9.77 -0.29
C GLY A 23 -4.93 -9.51 -1.14
N ILE A 24 -3.88 -10.33 -0.97
CA ILE A 24 -2.60 -10.20 -1.67
C ILE A 24 -2.63 -11.07 -2.94
N ALA A 25 -2.12 -10.54 -4.04
CA ALA A 25 -1.91 -11.25 -5.29
C ALA A 25 -0.44 -11.20 -5.72
N ASP A 26 -0.11 -11.97 -6.75
CA ASP A 26 1.20 -11.86 -7.40
C ASP A 26 1.38 -10.46 -8.00
N GLY A 27 2.58 -9.88 -7.81
CA GLY A 27 2.89 -8.51 -8.22
C GLY A 27 2.49 -7.41 -7.23
N ASP A 28 1.83 -7.73 -6.11
CA ASP A 28 1.56 -6.74 -5.06
C ASP A 28 2.83 -6.35 -4.30
N GLU A 29 2.94 -5.06 -3.97
CA GLU A 29 3.99 -4.55 -3.08
C GLU A 29 3.55 -4.67 -1.61
N LEU A 30 4.39 -5.33 -0.82
CA LEU A 30 4.18 -5.54 0.61
C LEU A 30 5.26 -4.81 1.41
N VAL A 31 4.84 -4.16 2.49
CA VAL A 31 5.75 -3.60 3.49
C VAL A 31 5.72 -4.49 4.72
N LEU A 32 6.90 -4.93 5.15
CA LEU A 32 7.10 -5.68 6.38
C LEU A 32 7.77 -4.78 7.41
N GLN A 33 7.17 -4.67 8.60
CA GLN A 33 7.73 -3.89 9.71
C GLN A 33 7.78 -4.74 10.98
N PRO A 34 8.80 -4.58 11.83
CA PRO A 34 8.80 -5.19 13.15
C PRO A 34 7.61 -4.67 13.95
N ALA A 35 6.81 -5.58 14.51
CA ALA A 35 5.73 -5.15 15.38
C ALA A 35 6.31 -4.68 16.73
N PRO A 36 5.60 -3.80 17.47
CA PRO A 36 6.05 -3.34 18.78
C PRO A 36 6.28 -4.51 19.73
N ARG A 37 7.50 -4.63 20.25
CA ARG A 37 7.89 -5.75 21.12
C ARG A 37 7.53 -5.44 22.56
N LYS A 38 6.69 -6.27 23.18
CA LYS A 38 6.51 -6.28 24.64
C LYS A 38 7.54 -7.20 25.30
N ALA A 39 7.89 -6.90 26.56
CA ALA A 39 8.68 -7.82 27.37
C ALA A 39 7.98 -9.20 27.41
N ASN A 40 8.76 -10.26 27.21
CA ASN A 40 8.29 -11.65 27.16
C ASN A 40 7.42 -12.05 25.95
N GLN A 41 7.43 -11.30 24.85
CA GLN A 41 6.79 -11.72 23.60
C GLN A 41 7.80 -12.14 22.52
N PRO A 42 7.45 -13.15 21.70
CA PRO A 42 8.25 -13.49 20.53
C PRO A 42 8.30 -12.33 19.55
N ALA A 43 9.37 -12.26 18.75
CA ALA A 43 9.44 -11.30 17.66
C ALA A 43 8.29 -11.55 16.68
N SER A 44 7.62 -10.48 16.27
CA SER A 44 6.54 -10.50 15.30
C SER A 44 6.77 -9.45 14.22
N VAL A 45 6.21 -9.69 13.06
CA VAL A 45 6.28 -8.81 11.89
C VAL A 45 4.85 -8.45 11.49
N SER A 46 4.59 -7.16 11.25
CA SER A 46 3.37 -6.71 10.60
C SER A 46 3.58 -6.69 9.10
N ILE A 47 2.58 -7.15 8.36
CA ILE A 47 2.56 -7.16 6.91
C ILE A 47 1.44 -6.23 6.47
N THR A 48 1.77 -5.27 5.62
CA THR A 48 0.80 -4.33 5.06
C THR A 48 0.90 -4.35 3.54
N ARG A 49 -0.22 -4.63 2.86
CA ARG A 49 -0.32 -4.47 1.40
C ARG A 49 -0.37 -2.99 1.07
N GLN A 50 0.50 -2.53 0.17
CA GLN A 50 0.43 -1.17 -0.32
C GLN A 50 -0.66 -1.07 -1.39
N PRO A 51 -1.51 -0.03 -1.34
CA PRO A 51 -2.51 0.15 -2.39
C PRO A 51 -1.81 0.45 -3.71
N SER A 52 -2.25 -0.20 -4.77
CA SER A 52 -1.77 0.06 -6.12
C SER A 52 -2.04 1.50 -6.54
N LYS A 53 -1.33 1.99 -7.55
CA LYS A 53 -1.54 3.33 -8.11
C LYS A 53 -3.00 3.58 -8.52
N LEU A 54 -3.66 2.56 -9.08
CA LEU A 54 -5.08 2.66 -9.47
C LEU A 54 -6.00 2.73 -8.25
N GLU A 55 -5.77 1.92 -7.23
CA GLU A 55 -6.54 1.98 -5.97
C GLU A 55 -6.36 3.33 -5.28
N GLN A 56 -5.14 3.87 -5.25
CA GLN A 56 -4.88 5.22 -4.74
C GLN A 56 -5.65 6.29 -5.54
N LEU A 57 -5.59 6.25 -6.88
CA LEU A 57 -6.31 7.17 -7.74
C LEU A 57 -7.83 7.06 -7.55
N GLN A 58 -8.37 5.85 -7.42
CA GLN A 58 -9.78 5.62 -7.13
C GLN A 58 -10.16 6.19 -5.75
N ALA A 59 -9.34 5.95 -4.72
CA ALA A 59 -9.56 6.51 -3.39
C ALA A 59 -9.56 8.04 -3.40
N LEU A 60 -8.75 8.67 -4.25
CA LEU A 60 -8.72 10.13 -4.41
C LEU A 60 -9.98 10.69 -5.08
N ARG A 61 -10.70 9.89 -5.89
CA ARG A 61 -11.93 10.36 -6.55
C ARG A 61 -13.02 10.78 -5.57
N LYS A 62 -13.00 10.30 -4.32
CA LYS A 62 -13.93 10.74 -3.27
C LYS A 62 -13.79 12.22 -2.90
N PHE A 63 -12.63 12.82 -3.18
CA PHE A 63 -12.37 14.23 -2.93
C PHE A 63 -12.72 15.11 -4.15
N ARG A 64 -13.26 14.53 -5.23
CA ARG A 64 -13.75 15.32 -6.36
C ARG A 64 -15.04 16.01 -5.94
N SER A 65 -14.96 17.31 -5.74
CA SER A 65 -16.13 18.17 -5.65
C SER A 65 -16.54 18.64 -7.05
N PRO A 66 -17.83 18.89 -7.30
CA PRO A 66 -18.27 19.61 -8.49
C PRO A 66 -17.57 20.96 -8.55
N TRP A 67 -17.15 21.36 -9.75
CA TRP A 67 -16.66 22.71 -9.98
C TRP A 67 -17.83 23.70 -9.96
N PRO A 68 -17.62 24.94 -9.49
CA PRO A 68 -18.58 26.03 -9.70
C PRO A 68 -18.97 26.17 -11.17
N ALA A 69 -20.19 26.59 -11.45
CA ALA A 69 -20.71 26.69 -12.83
C ALA A 69 -19.95 27.69 -13.70
N ASP A 70 -19.32 28.67 -13.05
CA ASP A 70 -18.51 29.74 -13.61
C ASP A 70 -17.00 29.45 -13.58
N PHE A 71 -16.60 28.27 -13.09
CA PHE A 71 -15.18 27.90 -13.05
C PHE A 71 -14.63 27.72 -14.46
N SER A 72 -13.65 28.56 -14.80
CA SER A 72 -12.80 28.41 -15.98
C SER A 72 -11.35 28.31 -15.53
N PHE A 73 -10.62 27.33 -16.05
CA PHE A 73 -9.19 27.20 -15.81
C PHE A 73 -8.40 27.92 -16.91
N ASP A 74 -7.70 28.99 -16.54
CA ASP A 74 -6.73 29.65 -17.40
C ASP A 74 -5.30 29.28 -16.97
N ARG A 75 -4.56 28.69 -17.90
CA ARG A 75 -3.18 28.22 -17.65
C ARG A 75 -2.21 29.38 -17.51
N ASP A 76 -2.38 30.44 -18.29
CA ASP A 76 -1.42 31.54 -18.35
C ASP A 76 -1.62 32.43 -17.10
N GLU A 77 -2.86 32.62 -16.65
CA GLU A 77 -3.18 33.21 -15.34
C GLU A 77 -2.54 32.43 -14.18
N ALA A 78 -2.69 31.10 -14.15
CA ALA A 78 -2.16 30.25 -13.09
C ALA A 78 -0.62 30.19 -13.04
N ASN A 79 0.05 30.49 -14.16
CA ASN A 79 1.52 30.48 -14.28
C ASN A 79 2.14 31.89 -14.22
N ALA A 80 1.35 32.93 -14.03
CA ALA A 80 1.85 34.28 -13.76
C ALA A 80 2.44 34.33 -12.34
N ARG A 81 3.70 33.91 -12.21
CA ARG A 81 4.51 34.02 -11.00
C ARG A 81 5.75 34.85 -11.29
#